data_AF-A0A7C1N7E4-F1
#
_entry.id   AF-A0A7C1N7E4-F1
#
_cell.length_a   1.000
_cell.length_b   1.000
_cell.length_c   1.000
_cell.angle_alpha   90.00
_cell.angle_beta   90.00
_cell.angle_gamma   90.00
#
_symmetry.space_group_name_H-M   'P 1'
#
loop_
_entity.id
_entity.type
_entity.pdbx_description
1 polymer ?
#
loop_
_entity_poly.entity_id
_entity_poly.type
_entity_poly.pdbx_seq_one_letter_code
_entity_poly.pdbx_strand_id
1 'polypeptide(L)' 'GFLEALPDRVTVLAESAERSRDIDKERAQAALERSRKRLAGDSDQEDIDFKRARAALERALLRLKIVETKMR' A
#
# COMPACT_ATOMS: atom_id res chain seq x y z
N GLY A 1 10.81 7.94 2.29
CA GLY A 1 11.65 7.34 3.35
C GLY A 1 13.10 7.50 2.99
N PHE A 2 13.99 7.19 3.93
CA PHE A 2 15.45 7.26 3.77
C PHE A 2 16.07 5.91 4.15
N LEU A 3 17.22 5.61 3.55
CA LEU A 3 17.99 4.40 3.85
C LEU A 3 19.44 4.80 4.11
N GLU A 4 19.96 4.34 5.24
CA GLU A 4 21.36 4.47 5.60
C GLU A 4 21.98 3.08 5.67
N ALA A 5 23.11 2.90 4.99
CA ALA A 5 23.84 1.64 4.95
C ALA A 5 25.27 1.87 5.47
N LEU A 6 25.58 1.21 6.59
CA LEU A 6 26.90 1.09 7.20
C LEU A 6 27.45 -0.32 6.96
N PRO A 7 28.77 -0.56 7.12
CA PRO A 7 29.37 -1.87 6.87
C PRO A 7 28.74 -3.03 7.67
N ASP A 8 28.21 -2.76 8.85
CA ASP A 8 27.65 -3.73 9.79
C ASP A 8 26.12 -3.62 9.97
N ARG A 9 25.49 -2.55 9.45
CA ARG A 9 24.07 -2.24 9.71
C ARG A 9 23.43 -1.52 8.55
N VAL A 10 22.18 -1.87 8.27
CA VAL A 10 21.29 -1.08 7.40
C VAL A 10 20.09 -0.60 8.19
N THR A 11 19.83 0.70 8.14
CA THR A 11 18.67 1.35 8.78
C THR A 11 17.78 1.95 7.72
N VAL A 12 16.48 1.60 7.74
CA VAL A 12 15.47 2.16 6.84
C VAL A 12 14.47 2.97 7.65
N LEU A 13 14.35 4.25 7.34
CA LEU A 13 13.34 5.12 7.88
C LEU A 13 12.21 5.26 6.86
N ALA A 14 11.03 4.77 7.22
CA ALA A 14 9.83 4.84 6.40
C ALA A 14 8.71 5.55 7.16
N GLU A 15 7.81 6.18 6.41
CA GLU A 15 6.61 6.80 6.95
C GLU A 15 5.66 5.76 7.56
N SER A 16 5.63 4.55 6.98
CA SER A 16 4.88 3.41 7.48
C SER A 16 5.67 2.13 7.22
N ALA A 17 5.71 1.25 8.20
CA ALA A 17 6.29 -0.09 8.09
C ALA A 17 5.37 -1.09 8.81
N GLU A 18 4.98 -2.15 8.10
CA GLU A 18 4.05 -3.18 8.59
C GLU A 18 4.74 -4.54 8.48
N ARG A 19 4.60 -5.42 9.48
CA ARG A 19 5.03 -6.82 9.33
C ARG A 19 3.92 -7.59 8.63
N SER A 20 4.28 -8.63 7.87
CA SER A 20 3.32 -9.45 7.12
C SER A 20 2.17 -10.01 7.96
N ARG A 21 2.43 -10.35 9.23
CA ARG A 21 1.43 -10.87 10.17
C ARG A 21 0.44 -9.81 10.67
N ASP A 22 0.79 -8.54 10.56
CA ASP A 22 -0.03 -7.42 11.01
C ASP A 22 -0.90 -6.87 9.86
N ILE A 23 -0.75 -7.40 8.64
CA ILE A 23 -1.52 -6.99 7.47
C ILE A 23 -2.92 -7.64 7.52
N ASP A 24 -3.93 -6.80 7.67
CA ASP A 24 -5.33 -7.18 7.54
C ASP A 24 -5.72 -7.30 6.04
N LYS A 25 -6.04 -8.53 5.62
CA LYS A 25 -6.39 -8.86 4.24
C LYS A 25 -7.69 -8.21 3.79
N GLU A 26 -8.73 -8.25 4.62
CA GLU A 26 -10.05 -7.72 4.29
C GLU A 26 -9.98 -6.20 4.14
N ARG A 27 -9.27 -5.54 5.05
CA ARG A 27 -9.02 -4.10 4.97
C ARG A 27 -8.24 -3.73 3.72
N ALA A 28 -7.24 -4.53 3.33
CA ALA A 28 -6.45 -4.29 2.12
C ALA A 28 -7.30 -4.48 0.84
N GLN A 29 -8.16 -5.50 0.78
CA GLN A 29 -9.14 -5.69 -0.31
C GLN A 29 -10.11 -4.52 -0.43
N ALA A 30 -10.70 -4.09 0.68
CA ALA A 30 -11.61 -2.94 0.68
C ALA A 30 -10.90 -1.66 0.23
N ALA A 31 -9.62 -1.46 0.60
CA ALA A 31 -8.81 -0.34 0.15
C ALA A 31 -8.50 -0.38 -1.35
N LEU A 32 -8.25 -1.58 -1.89
CA LEU A 32 -8.03 -1.80 -3.31
C LEU A 32 -9.26 -1.37 -4.12
N GLU A 33 -10.44 -1.89 -3.77
CA GLU A 33 -11.69 -1.60 -4.47
C GLU A 33 -12.03 -0.11 -4.44
N ARG A 34 -11.89 0.53 -3.27
CA ARG A 34 -12.12 1.98 -3.16
C ARG A 34 -11.16 2.79 -4.02
N SER A 35 -9.88 2.44 -4.04
CA SER A 35 -8.88 3.16 -4.83
C SER A 35 -9.10 2.95 -6.33
N ARG A 36 -9.51 1.74 -6.73
CA ARG A 36 -9.85 1.41 -8.12
C ARG A 36 -11.08 2.17 -8.61
N LYS A 37 -12.15 2.23 -7.82
CA LYS A 37 -13.36 3.02 -8.15
C LYS A 37 -13.04 4.51 -8.32
N ARG A 38 -12.22 5.07 -7.43
CA ARG A 38 -11.73 6.46 -7.56
C ARG A 38 -10.95 6.70 -8.85
N LEU A 39 -10.07 5.77 -9.24
CA LEU A 39 -9.32 5.91 -10.50
C LEU A 39 -10.19 5.71 -11.75
N ALA A 40 -11.28 4.96 -11.64
CA ALA A 40 -12.23 4.73 -12.73
C ALA A 40 -13.19 5.91 -12.99
N GLY A 41 -13.16 6.94 -12.12
CA GLY A 41 -14.08 8.07 -12.22
C GLY A 41 -15.48 7.81 -11.68
N ASP A 42 -15.71 6.65 -11.04
CA ASP A 42 -16.99 6.27 -10.39
C ASP A 42 -17.22 7.00 -9.05
N SER A 43 -16.46 8.06 -8.76
CA SER A 43 -16.62 8.86 -7.56
C SER A 43 -17.04 10.27 -7.94
N ASP A 44 -18.19 10.72 -7.42
CA ASP A 44 -18.83 12.03 -7.60
C ASP A 44 -18.00 13.22 -7.07
N GLN A 45 -16.69 13.07 -6.86
CA GLN A 45 -15.81 14.09 -6.31
C GLN A 45 -15.04 14.76 -7.44
N GLU A 46 -15.36 16.02 -7.72
CA GLU A 46 -14.79 16.86 -8.79
C GLU A 46 -13.27 17.12 -8.68
N ASP A 47 -12.57 16.55 -7.69
CA ASP A 47 -11.13 16.77 -7.49
C ASP A 47 -10.43 15.49 -7.02
N ILE A 48 -10.47 14.46 -7.87
CA ILE A 48 -9.75 13.21 -7.60
C ILE A 48 -8.26 13.47 -7.75
N ASP A 49 -7.55 13.53 -6.62
CA ASP A 49 -6.09 13.45 -6.63
C ASP A 49 -5.66 12.07 -7.13
N PHE A 50 -5.49 11.98 -8.45
CA PHE A 50 -5.14 10.77 -9.18
C PHE A 50 -3.82 10.17 -8.66
N LYS A 51 -2.87 11.02 -8.25
CA LYS A 51 -1.58 10.57 -7.70
C LYS A 51 -1.80 9.88 -6.36
N ARG A 52 -2.63 10.46 -5.48
CA ARG A 52 -2.98 9.86 -4.20
C ARG A 52 -3.77 8.56 -4.36
N ALA A 53 -4.75 8.53 -5.27
CA ALA A 53 -5.55 7.33 -5.54
C ALA A 53 -4.69 6.19 -6.09
N ARG A 54 -3.78 6.48 -7.02
CA ARG A 54 -2.80 5.51 -7.54
C ARG A 54 -1.86 4.98 -6.46
N ALA A 55 -1.28 5.87 -5.65
CA ALA A 55 -0.41 5.45 -4.55
C ALA A 55 -1.16 4.58 -3.52
N ALA A 56 -2.45 4.85 -3.28
CA ALA A 56 -3.28 4.03 -2.41
C ALA A 56 -3.57 2.64 -3.01
N LEU A 57 -3.82 2.57 -4.32
CA LEU A 57 -4.00 1.32 -5.05
C LEU A 57 -2.73 0.45 -4.97
N GLU A 58 -1.57 1.02 -5.29
CA GLU A 58 -0.29 0.32 -5.27
C GLU A 58 0.04 -0.25 -3.88
N ARG A 59 -0.22 0.51 -2.81
CA ARG A 59 -0.07 0.01 -1.43
C ARG A 59 -1.01 -1.16 -1.10
N ALA A 60 -2.27 -1.08 -1.52
CA ALA A 60 -3.24 -2.15 -1.27
C ALA A 60 -2.85 -3.45 -2.01
N LEU A 61 -2.43 -3.35 -3.27
CA LEU A 61 -1.93 -4.48 -4.04
C LEU A 61 -0.70 -5.13 -3.38
N LEU A 62 0.26 -4.31 -2.93
CA LEU A 62 1.45 -4.82 -2.26
C LEU A 62 1.12 -5.57 -0.97
N ARG A 63 0.21 -5.01 -0.14
CA ARG A 63 -0.26 -5.67 1.09
C ARG A 63 -0.87 -7.04 0.80
N LEU A 64 -1.75 -7.14 -0.20
CA LEU A 64 -2.37 -8.41 -0.59
C LEU A 64 -1.35 -9.43 -1.11
N LYS A 65 -0.43 -8.99 -1.98
CA LYS A 65 0.64 -9.85 -2.50
C LYS A 65 1.53 -10.42 -1.39
N ILE A 66 1.87 -9.62 -0.39
CA ILE A 66 2.70 -10.05 0.75
C ILE A 66 1.95 -11.12 1.59
N VAL A 67 0.66 -10.92 1.84
CA VAL A 67 -0.18 -11.89 2.56
C VAL A 67 -0.27 -13.21 1.79
N GLU A 68 -0.47 -13.15 0.48
CA GLU A 68 -0.58 -14.34 -0.38
C GLU A 68 0.74 -15.10 -0.53
N THR A 69 1.88 -14.40 -0.61
CA THR A 69 3.20 -15.03 -0.77
C THR A 69 3.58 -15.87 0.45
N LYS A 70 3.08 -15.53 1.64
CA LYS A 70 3.39 -16.24 2.89
C LYS A 70 2.57 -17.53 3.09
N MET A 71 1.60 -17.82 2.22
CA MET A 71 0.83 -19.07 2.23
C MET A 71 1.52 -20.22 1.46
N ARG A 72 2.74 -20.01 0.95
CA ARG A 72 3.57 -21.05 0.33
C ARG A 72 4.65 -21.57 1.26
#